data_AF-A0A3A8PXZ8-F1
#
_entry.id   AF-A0A3A8PXZ8-F1
#
_cell.length_a   1.000
_cell.length_b   1.000
_cell.length_c   1.000
_cell.angle_alpha   90.00
_cell.angle_beta   90.00
_cell.angle_gamma   90.00
#
_symmetry.space_group_name_H-M   'P 1'
#
loop_
_entity.id
_entity.type
_entity.pdbx_description
1 polymer ?
#
loop_
_entity_poly.entity_id
_entity_poly.type
_entity_poly.pdbx_seq_one_letter_code
_entity_poly.pdbx_strand_id
1 'polypeptide(L)'
;MSRLIALASCVSVLLLTGCSNNADAICEYRKECFDSDLNAGTCADKIGAWEDEKESEQDERRERTAECAECIADRTCAEVIASCIDDCFGIP
;
A
#
# COMPACT_ATOMS: atom_id res chain seq x y z
N MET A 1 -36.50 13.53 -32.35
CA MET A 1 -36.18 14.13 -31.04
C MET A 1 -36.14 13.00 -30.01
N SER A 2 -34.98 12.77 -29.41
CA SER A 2 -34.80 12.46 -27.98
C SER A 2 -33.39 11.89 -27.79
N ARG A 3 -32.55 12.73 -27.20
CA ARG A 3 -31.20 12.42 -26.74
C ARG A 3 -31.32 11.59 -25.47
N LEU A 4 -30.66 10.44 -25.41
CA LEU A 4 -30.35 9.77 -24.14
C LEU A 4 -28.91 9.29 -24.21
N ILE A 5 -28.00 10.21 -23.87
CA ILE A 5 -26.64 9.90 -23.47
C ILE A 5 -26.76 9.43 -22.02
N ALA A 6 -26.77 8.11 -21.81
CA ALA A 6 -26.61 7.54 -20.49
C ALA A 6 -25.10 7.51 -20.17
N LEU A 7 -24.61 8.57 -19.54
CA LEU A 7 -23.30 8.59 -18.89
C LEU A 7 -23.35 7.65 -17.69
N ALA A 8 -23.06 6.38 -17.92
CA ALA A 8 -22.75 5.43 -16.85
C ALA A 8 -21.29 5.64 -16.43
N SER A 9 -21.02 6.77 -15.76
CA SER A 9 -19.79 6.95 -14.97
C SER A 9 -19.93 6.15 -13.69
N CYS A 10 -19.77 4.84 -13.79
CA CYS A 10 -19.50 4.01 -12.63
C CYS A 10 -18.04 4.26 -12.26
N VAL A 11 -17.84 5.22 -11.36
CA VAL A 11 -16.60 5.42 -10.63
C VAL A 11 -16.39 4.16 -9.80
N SER A 12 -15.67 3.19 -10.37
CA SER A 12 -15.27 1.95 -9.71
C SER A 12 -14.09 2.20 -8.77
N VAL A 13 -14.23 3.13 -7.82
CA VAL A 13 -13.22 3.39 -6.76
C VAL A 13 -13.38 2.40 -5.59
N LEU A 14 -14.24 1.39 -5.75
CA LEU A 14 -14.54 0.39 -4.71
C LEU A 14 -13.74 -0.92 -4.84
N LEU A 15 -12.67 -0.97 -5.64
CA LEU A 15 -11.89 -2.20 -5.88
C LEU A 15 -10.52 -2.27 -5.18
N LEU A 16 -10.14 -1.31 -4.33
CA LEU A 16 -8.80 -1.30 -3.72
C LEU A 16 -8.77 -1.61 -2.20
N THR A 17 -9.90 -1.91 -1.55
CA THR A 17 -9.94 -2.17 -0.09
C THR A 17 -10.19 -3.64 0.28
N GLY A 18 -9.96 -4.59 -0.64
CA GLY A 18 -10.52 -5.94 -0.54
C GLY A 18 -9.57 -7.14 -0.48
N CYS A 19 -8.26 -6.98 -0.61
CA CYS A 19 -7.31 -8.09 -0.52
C CYS A 19 -6.17 -7.67 0.40
N SER A 20 -6.21 -7.99 1.70
CA SER A 20 -5.11 -7.85 2.68
C SER A 20 -3.93 -7.05 2.13
N ASN A 21 -4.05 -5.72 2.07
CA ASN A 21 -3.19 -4.95 1.17
C ASN A 21 -1.76 -5.05 1.71
N ASN A 22 -0.77 -5.23 0.83
CA ASN A 22 0.64 -5.24 1.21
C ASN A 22 1.00 -4.04 2.09
N ALA A 23 0.35 -2.90 1.83
CA ALA A 23 0.40 -1.69 2.65
C ALA A 23 -0.08 -1.90 4.11
N ASP A 24 -1.15 -2.66 4.35
CA ASP A 24 -1.65 -2.94 5.70
C ASP A 24 -0.61 -3.71 6.52
N ALA A 25 0.03 -4.72 5.92
CA ALA A 25 1.08 -5.49 6.59
C ALA A 25 2.28 -4.59 6.97
N ILE A 26 2.70 -3.70 6.06
CA ILE A 26 3.78 -2.74 6.32
C ILE A 26 3.41 -1.78 7.45
N CYS A 27 2.18 -1.29 7.46
CA CYS A 27 1.71 -0.33 8.45
C CYS A 27 1.50 -0.96 9.84
N GLU A 28 0.98 -2.19 9.92
CA GLU A 28 0.89 -2.93 11.18
C GLU A 28 2.27 -3.24 11.74
N TYR A 29 3.21 -3.68 10.90
CA TYR A 29 4.61 -3.84 11.31
C TYR A 29 5.19 -2.54 11.87
N ARG A 30 4.99 -1.41 11.18
CA ARG A 30 5.49 -0.11 11.65
C ARG A 30 4.89 0.29 12.99
N LYS A 31 3.60 0.02 13.16
CA LYS A 31 2.89 0.28 14.40
C LYS A 31 3.43 -0.55 15.56
N GLU A 32 3.63 -1.85 15.32
CA GLU A 32 4.15 -2.77 16.33
C GLU A 32 5.60 -2.46 16.72
N CYS A 33 6.45 -2.17 15.74
CA CYS A 33 7.89 -2.12 15.94
C CYS A 33 8.48 -0.72 16.18
N PHE A 34 7.78 0.36 15.77
CA PHE A 34 8.33 1.72 15.85
C PHE A 34 7.41 2.74 16.50
N ASP A 35 6.10 2.70 16.22
CA ASP A 35 5.16 3.72 16.69
C ASP A 35 3.78 3.12 17.00
N SER A 36 3.53 2.78 18.27
CA SER A 36 2.26 2.19 18.68
C SER A 36 1.03 3.09 18.46
N ASP A 37 1.25 4.41 18.33
CA ASP A 37 0.19 5.40 18.07
C ASP A 37 -0.08 5.60 16.57
N LEU A 38 0.67 4.92 15.70
CA LEU A 38 0.48 4.97 14.25
C LEU A 38 -0.92 4.48 13.85
N ASN A 39 -1.60 5.30 13.06
CA ASN A 39 -2.87 4.93 12.44
C ASN A 39 -2.60 4.11 11.16
N ALA A 40 -2.77 2.79 11.26
CA ALA A 40 -2.49 1.86 10.16
C ALA A 40 -3.33 2.15 8.91
N GLY A 41 -4.59 2.56 9.05
CA GLY A 41 -5.44 2.92 7.91
C GLY A 41 -4.92 4.16 7.17
N THR A 42 -4.58 5.23 7.89
CA THR A 42 -3.98 6.43 7.28
C THR A 42 -2.61 6.14 6.67
N CYS A 43 -1.85 5.21 7.24
CA CYS A 43 -0.59 4.75 6.67
C CYS A 43 -0.82 4.01 5.33
N ALA A 44 -1.78 3.07 5.29
CA ALA A 44 -2.11 2.35 4.08
C ALA A 44 -2.60 3.27 2.96
N ASP A 45 -3.42 4.28 3.30
CA ASP A 45 -3.87 5.31 2.36
C ASP A 45 -2.70 6.09 1.74
N LYS A 46 -1.66 6.39 2.53
CA LYS A 46 -0.46 7.10 2.04
C LYS A 46 0.36 6.23 1.09
N ILE A 47 0.52 4.95 1.40
CA ILE A 47 1.23 4.01 0.52
C ILE A 47 0.48 3.87 -0.81
N GLY A 48 -0.84 3.67 -0.78
CA GLY A 48 -1.65 3.59 -2.00
C GLY A 48 -1.60 4.88 -2.83
N ALA A 49 -1.70 6.04 -2.19
CA ALA A 49 -1.56 7.32 -2.87
C ALA A 49 -0.18 7.51 -3.50
N TRP A 50 0.87 7.01 -2.86
CA TRP A 50 2.23 7.03 -3.39
C TRP A 50 2.41 6.07 -4.56
N GLU A 51 1.85 4.86 -4.51
CA GLU A 51 1.85 3.94 -5.66
C GLU A 51 1.19 4.58 -6.89
N ASP A 52 0.11 5.31 -6.68
CA ASP A 52 -0.69 5.92 -7.76
C ASP A 52 -0.20 7.32 -8.18
N GLU A 53 0.71 7.96 -7.44
CA GLU A 53 1.17 9.34 -7.67
C GLU A 53 1.84 9.51 -9.04
N LYS A 54 2.55 8.48 -9.52
CA LYS A 54 3.26 8.51 -10.79
C LYS A 54 2.90 7.30 -11.64
N GLU A 55 2.03 7.52 -12.62
CA GLU A 55 1.55 6.46 -13.52
C GLU A 55 2.69 5.68 -14.20
N SER A 56 3.78 6.34 -14.60
CA SER A 56 4.93 5.67 -15.23
C SER A 56 5.76 4.78 -14.30
N GLU A 57 5.61 4.93 -12.97
CA GLU A 57 6.33 4.18 -11.94
C GLU A 57 5.37 3.28 -11.14
N GLN A 58 4.06 3.28 -11.44
CA GLN A 58 3.04 2.64 -10.62
C GLN A 58 3.31 1.14 -10.41
N ASP A 59 3.65 0.41 -11.47
CA ASP A 59 3.92 -1.02 -11.40
C ASP A 59 5.15 -1.32 -10.53
N GLU A 60 6.24 -0.56 -10.70
CA GLU A 60 7.47 -0.68 -9.90
C GLU A 60 7.20 -0.37 -8.41
N ARG A 61 6.39 0.65 -8.13
CA ARG A 61 6.03 1.02 -6.75
C ARG A 61 5.20 -0.06 -6.09
N ARG A 62 4.22 -0.64 -6.79
CA ARG A 62 3.39 -1.75 -6.30
C ARG A 62 4.19 -3.02 -6.09
N GLU A 63 5.12 -3.33 -7.00
CA GLU A 63 6.06 -4.45 -6.87
C GLU A 63 6.90 -4.28 -5.60
N ARG A 64 7.48 -3.10 -5.38
CA ARG A 64 8.25 -2.82 -4.16
C ARG A 64 7.43 -2.92 -2.88
N THR A 65 6.18 -2.45 -2.87
CA THR A 65 5.28 -2.65 -1.72
C THR A 65 5.04 -4.13 -1.46
N ALA A 66 4.85 -4.93 -2.51
CA ALA A 66 4.68 -6.38 -2.40
C ALA A 66 5.94 -7.07 -1.84
N GLU A 67 7.12 -6.78 -2.40
CA GLU A 67 8.40 -7.35 -1.95
C GLU A 67 8.68 -7.01 -0.48
N CYS A 68 8.46 -5.75 -0.08
CA CYS A 68 8.58 -5.36 1.32
C CYS A 68 7.59 -6.13 2.21
N ALA A 69 6.31 -6.22 1.83
CA ALA A 69 5.30 -6.94 2.61
C ALA A 69 5.61 -8.44 2.73
N GLU A 70 6.09 -9.07 1.67
CA GLU A 70 6.54 -10.47 1.69
C GLU A 70 7.77 -10.65 2.59
N CYS A 71 8.71 -9.70 2.58
CA CYS A 71 9.88 -9.78 3.45
C CYS A 71 9.50 -9.65 4.94
N ILE A 72 8.55 -8.79 5.31
CA ILE A 72 8.20 -8.59 6.72
C ILE A 72 7.34 -9.71 7.33
N ALA A 73 6.52 -10.40 6.53
CA ALA A 73 5.43 -11.26 7.01
C ALA A 73 5.86 -12.35 8.02
N ASP A 74 7.06 -12.91 7.86
CA ASP A 74 7.57 -14.02 8.69
C ASP A 74 8.77 -13.62 9.57
N ARG A 75 8.97 -12.32 9.82
CA ARG A 75 10.16 -11.81 10.52
C ARG A 75 9.82 -10.98 11.74
N THR A 76 10.68 -11.06 12.77
CA THR A 76 10.59 -10.20 13.95
C THR A 76 11.04 -8.77 13.64
N CYS A 77 10.69 -7.80 14.49
CA CYS A 77 11.12 -6.40 14.35
C CYS A 77 12.62 -6.23 14.10
N ALA A 78 13.45 -7.01 14.80
CA ALA A 78 14.90 -6.95 14.66
C ALA A 78 15.39 -7.53 13.32
N GLU A 79 14.77 -8.61 12.84
CA GLU A 79 15.11 -9.26 11.58
C GLU A 79 14.68 -8.43 10.38
N VAL A 80 13.51 -7.77 10.45
CA VAL A 80 13.04 -6.87 9.38
C VAL A 80 14.02 -5.72 9.16
N ILE A 81 14.49 -5.07 10.24
CA ILE A 81 15.47 -3.98 10.14
C ILE A 81 16.77 -4.45 9.47
N ALA A 82 17.20 -5.68 9.75
CA ALA A 82 18.46 -6.21 9.24
C ALA A 82 18.37 -6.78 7.82
N SER A 83 17.19 -7.24 7.38
CA SER A 83 17.05 -8.08 6.17
C SER A 83 16.03 -7.59 5.15
N CYS A 84 15.15 -6.64 5.50
CA CYS A 84 14.11 -6.13 4.60
C CYS A 84 14.21 -4.63 4.34
N ILE A 85 15.22 -3.96 4.92
CA ILE A 85 15.30 -2.49 4.85
C ILE A 85 15.43 -2.01 3.41
N ASP A 86 16.15 -2.74 2.55
CA ASP A 86 16.35 -2.37 1.15
C ASP A 86 15.03 -2.46 0.36
N ASP A 87 14.26 -3.53 0.55
CA ASP A 87 12.96 -3.75 -0.11
C ASP A 87 11.93 -2.72 0.37
N CYS A 88 11.99 -2.35 1.65
CA CYS A 88 11.06 -1.41 2.28
C CYS A 88 11.49 0.07 2.17
N PHE A 89 12.73 0.35 1.76
CA PHE A 89 13.28 1.70 1.77
C PHE A 89 12.54 2.60 0.79
N GLY A 90 12.06 3.77 1.24
CA GLY A 90 11.41 4.76 0.38
C GLY A 90 9.91 4.52 0.14
N ILE A 91 9.30 3.52 0.77
CA ILE A 91 7.84 3.41 0.90
C ILE A 91 7.41 4.37 2.03
N PRO A 92 6.47 5.31 1.81
CA PRO A 92 6.11 6.33 2.80
C PRO A 92 5.29 5.78 3.97
#